data_AF-A0A1Q3H9J5-F1
#
_entry.id   AF-A0A1Q3H9J5-F1
#
_cell.length_a   1.000
_cell.length_b   1.000
_cell.length_c   1.000
_cell.angle_alpha   90.00
_cell.angle_beta   90.00
_cell.angle_gamma   90.00
#
_symmetry.space_group_name_H-M   'P 1'
#
loop_
_entity.id
_entity.type
_entity.pdbx_description
1 polymer ?
#
loop_
_entity_poly.entity_id
_entity_poly.type
_entity_poly.pdbx_seq_one_letter_code
_entity_poly.pdbx_strand_id
1 'polypeptide(L)'
;MSKKKHRGEDTWALIRESLDDFRPAQLAARLREYLAPRLASSPRHADERSRRALLEGVDALLSEHAGAWYTHGFHGDLPRPGAPSEPPGVEGYIERILSTLGVAHEWLCTLDTYFRSVALPPDEEDRAAVLSDAVRRVLELTSEAHGEEEAWHPHAHLGLGWLLESQGIRRTERLEQALHEALADFTHAAPSPEEARRAADTIALTAVKEESAGRYRDEGVS
;
A
#
# COMPACT_ATOMS: atom_id res chain seq x y z
N MET A 1 5.89 24.29 -8.21
CA MET A 1 5.59 24.87 -6.88
C MET A 1 4.29 24.27 -6.34
N SER A 2 4.41 23.36 -5.38
CA SER A 2 3.52 23.17 -4.22
C SER A 2 3.80 21.79 -3.64
N LYS A 3 4.84 21.68 -2.82
CA LYS A 3 4.93 20.65 -1.78
C LYS A 3 3.86 20.98 -0.74
N LYS A 4 2.60 20.69 -1.04
CA LYS A 4 1.51 20.81 -0.06
C LYS A 4 1.40 19.48 0.67
N LYS A 5 1.79 19.51 1.95
CA LYS A 5 1.32 18.63 3.05
C LYS A 5 0.38 17.47 2.61
N HIS A 6 0.92 16.28 2.36
CA HIS A 6 0.16 15.02 2.46
C HIS A 6 0.26 14.37 3.86
N ARG A 7 0.92 15.04 4.81
CA ARG A 7 1.23 14.50 6.14
C ARG A 7 0.02 14.20 7.05
N GLY A 8 -1.22 14.30 6.55
CA GLY A 8 -2.45 14.03 7.31
C GLY A 8 -3.45 13.11 6.63
N GLU A 9 -3.20 12.68 5.37
CA GLU A 9 -4.12 11.84 4.59
C GLU A 9 -3.65 10.38 4.50
N ASP A 10 -2.40 10.09 4.90
CA ASP A 10 -1.73 8.80 4.73
C ASP A 10 -1.70 7.94 6.01
N THR A 11 -2.63 8.15 6.94
CA THR A 11 -2.67 7.43 8.23
C THR A 11 -3.38 6.09 8.08
N TRP A 12 -2.83 5.03 8.68
CA TRP A 12 -3.44 3.70 8.72
C TRP A 12 -4.90 3.73 9.20
N ALA A 13 -5.23 4.62 10.14
CA ALA A 13 -6.59 4.78 10.63
C ALA A 13 -7.61 5.11 9.52
N LEU A 14 -7.27 6.03 8.61
CA LEU A 14 -8.14 6.42 7.49
C LEU A 14 -8.29 5.29 6.47
N ILE A 15 -7.19 4.60 6.16
CA ILE A 15 -7.18 3.44 5.26
C ILE A 15 -8.15 2.39 5.80
N ARG A 16 -7.97 2.01 7.07
CA ARG A 16 -8.80 1.02 7.78
C ARG A 16 -10.28 1.39 7.78
N GLU A 17 -10.61 2.66 8.03
CA GLU A 17 -12.00 3.15 8.00
C GLU A 17 -12.62 3.03 6.61
N SER A 18 -11.82 3.16 5.55
CA SER A 18 -12.28 3.09 4.16
C SER A 18 -12.27 1.68 3.54
N LEU A 19 -11.77 0.65 4.24
CA LEU A 19 -11.74 -0.71 3.68
C LEU A 19 -13.13 -1.24 3.36
N ASP A 20 -14.12 -0.89 4.18
CA ASP A 20 -15.51 -1.27 3.96
C ASP A 20 -16.18 -0.47 2.85
N ASP A 21 -15.55 0.55 2.27
CA ASP A 21 -16.14 1.32 1.16
C ASP A 21 -16.00 0.60 -0.19
N PHE A 22 -15.11 -0.40 -0.29
CA PHE A 22 -14.91 -1.13 -1.53
C PHE A 22 -16.16 -1.96 -1.88
N ARG A 23 -16.84 -1.53 -2.96
CA ARG A 23 -18.05 -2.16 -3.49
C ARG A 23 -17.82 -2.56 -4.95
N PRO A 24 -17.16 -3.70 -5.22
CA PRO A 24 -16.71 -4.07 -6.57
C PRO A 24 -17.85 -4.15 -7.59
N ALA A 25 -19.04 -4.62 -7.19
CA ALA A 25 -20.20 -4.67 -8.08
C ALA A 25 -20.72 -3.27 -8.48
N GLN A 26 -20.73 -2.33 -7.53
CA GLN A 26 -21.15 -0.94 -7.80
C GLN A 26 -20.11 -0.22 -8.67
N LEU A 27 -18.82 -0.41 -8.35
CA LEU A 27 -17.72 0.12 -9.13
C LEU A 27 -17.74 -0.41 -10.58
N ALA A 28 -17.99 -1.72 -10.77
CA ALA A 28 -18.14 -2.32 -12.08
C ALA A 28 -19.23 -1.64 -12.91
N ALA A 29 -20.39 -1.35 -12.30
CA ALA A 29 -21.49 -0.66 -12.96
C ALA A 29 -21.08 0.76 -13.42
N ARG A 30 -20.40 1.52 -12.56
CA ARG A 30 -19.91 2.87 -12.89
C ARG A 30 -18.83 2.86 -13.96
N LEU A 31 -17.87 1.95 -13.87
CA LEU A 31 -16.84 1.78 -14.89
C LEU A 31 -17.47 1.41 -16.23
N ARG A 32 -18.49 0.54 -16.25
CA ARG A 32 -19.21 0.17 -17.49
C ARG A 32 -19.91 1.37 -18.12
N GLU A 33 -20.65 2.15 -17.32
CA GLU A 33 -21.31 3.40 -17.77
C GLU A 33 -20.32 4.39 -18.38
N TYR A 34 -19.13 4.50 -17.78
CA TYR A 34 -18.08 5.42 -18.24
C TYR A 34 -17.33 4.90 -19.49
N LEU A 35 -16.92 3.63 -19.48
CA LEU A 35 -16.05 3.04 -20.50
C LEU A 35 -16.80 2.68 -21.78
N ALA A 36 -18.04 2.19 -21.70
CA ALA A 36 -18.80 1.70 -22.87
C ALA A 36 -18.89 2.70 -24.03
N PRO A 37 -19.32 3.96 -23.84
CA PRO A 37 -19.40 4.91 -24.95
C PRO A 37 -18.02 5.33 -25.49
N ARG A 38 -17.00 5.34 -24.62
CA ARG A 38 -15.65 5.83 -24.93
C ARG A 38 -14.82 4.80 -25.68
N LEU A 39 -14.92 3.53 -25.31
CA LEU A 39 -14.23 2.43 -26.00
C LEU A 39 -14.93 2.05 -27.31
N ALA A 40 -16.27 2.20 -27.39
CA ALA A 40 -17.02 1.97 -28.63
C ALA A 40 -16.72 3.03 -29.71
N SER A 41 -16.43 4.27 -29.29
CA SER A 41 -16.18 5.41 -30.19
C SER A 41 -14.69 5.64 -30.47
N SER A 42 -13.80 4.81 -29.91
CA SER A 42 -12.37 5.00 -30.07
C SER A 42 -11.95 4.58 -31.49
N PRO A 43 -11.45 5.49 -32.34
CA PRO A 43 -10.79 5.08 -33.56
C PRO A 43 -9.60 4.18 -33.19
N ARG A 44 -9.19 3.28 -34.10
CA ARG A 44 -8.07 2.32 -33.90
C ARG A 44 -6.74 2.95 -33.43
N HIS A 45 -6.66 4.28 -33.43
CA HIS A 45 -5.62 5.10 -32.79
C HIS A 45 -6.29 6.22 -31.98
N ALA A 46 -6.63 5.96 -30.72
CA ALA A 46 -6.93 7.06 -29.79
C ALA A 46 -5.69 7.95 -29.69
N ASP A 47 -5.85 9.26 -29.80
CA ASP A 47 -4.75 10.17 -29.55
C ASP A 47 -4.35 10.12 -28.06
N GLU A 48 -3.10 10.47 -27.76
CA GLU A 48 -2.55 10.44 -26.40
C GLU A 48 -3.40 11.24 -25.41
N ARG A 49 -4.05 12.31 -25.89
CA ARG A 49 -4.90 13.19 -25.11
C ARG A 49 -6.20 12.51 -24.68
N SER A 50 -6.87 11.80 -25.59
CA SER A 50 -8.08 11.04 -25.30
C SER A 50 -7.77 9.87 -24.37
N ARG A 51 -6.61 9.23 -24.55
CA ARG A 51 -6.11 8.18 -23.65
C ARG A 51 -5.93 8.72 -22.22
N ARG A 52 -5.27 9.86 -22.08
CA ARG A 52 -5.07 10.48 -20.76
C ARG A 52 -6.40 10.84 -20.09
N ALA A 53 -7.31 11.47 -20.82
CA ALA A 53 -8.63 11.82 -20.30
C ALA A 53 -9.46 10.60 -19.86
N LEU A 54 -9.31 9.46 -20.55
CA LEU A 54 -9.92 8.20 -20.16
C LEU A 54 -9.36 7.70 -18.81
N LEU A 55 -8.04 7.67 -18.67
CA LEU A 55 -7.37 7.23 -17.45
C LEU A 55 -7.67 8.15 -16.27
N GLU A 56 -7.68 9.48 -16.48
CA GLU A 56 -8.05 10.46 -15.45
C GLU A 56 -9.50 10.26 -14.97
N GLY A 57 -10.44 9.92 -15.87
CA GLY A 57 -11.81 9.66 -15.46
C GLY A 57 -12.01 8.31 -14.77
N VAL A 58 -11.24 7.28 -15.16
CA VAL A 58 -11.19 6.02 -14.42
C VAL A 58 -10.63 6.26 -13.02
N ASP A 59 -9.53 7.00 -12.90
CA ASP A 59 -8.91 7.31 -11.61
C ASP A 59 -9.86 8.09 -10.69
N ALA A 60 -10.59 9.07 -11.22
CA ALA A 60 -11.61 9.79 -10.46
C ALA A 60 -12.73 8.88 -9.94
N LEU A 61 -13.21 7.93 -10.76
CA LEU A 61 -14.24 6.96 -10.34
C LEU A 61 -13.72 6.03 -9.24
N LEU A 62 -12.46 5.60 -9.36
CA LEU A 62 -11.85 4.73 -8.38
C LEU A 62 -11.60 5.50 -7.06
N SER A 63 -11.15 6.75 -7.12
CA SER A 63 -11.01 7.61 -5.93
C SER A 63 -12.35 7.85 -5.22
N GLU A 64 -13.46 7.94 -5.95
CA GLU A 64 -14.80 8.13 -5.37
C GLU A 64 -15.39 6.85 -4.74
N HIS A 65 -15.04 5.68 -5.26
CA HIS A 65 -15.79 4.43 -4.98
C HIS A 65 -14.94 3.27 -4.45
N ALA A 66 -13.62 3.35 -4.51
CA ALA A 66 -12.75 2.32 -3.94
C ALA A 66 -12.36 2.63 -2.49
N GLY A 67 -12.50 3.87 -2.02
CA GLY A 67 -12.12 4.30 -0.67
C GLY A 67 -10.75 4.98 -0.64
N ALA A 68 -10.40 5.60 0.49
CA ALA A 68 -9.15 6.37 0.64
C ALA A 68 -7.89 5.51 0.40
N TRP A 69 -7.97 4.21 0.63
CA TRP A 69 -6.85 3.31 0.40
C TRP A 69 -6.40 3.25 -1.07
N TYR A 70 -7.29 3.52 -2.03
CA TYR A 70 -6.99 3.46 -3.47
C TYR A 70 -5.87 4.40 -3.90
N THR A 71 -5.68 5.56 -3.25
CA THR A 71 -4.70 6.57 -3.66
C THR A 71 -3.24 6.21 -3.37
N HIS A 72 -2.96 5.06 -2.73
CA HIS A 72 -1.61 4.69 -2.30
C HIS A 72 -0.81 3.86 -3.33
N GLY A 73 -1.11 3.97 -4.63
CA GLY A 73 -0.30 3.37 -5.68
C GLY A 73 -0.67 1.94 -6.07
N PHE A 74 -1.86 1.47 -5.67
CA PHE A 74 -2.38 0.14 -6.04
C PHE A 74 -2.84 0.01 -7.50
N HIS A 75 -2.62 1.05 -8.31
CA HIS A 75 -2.76 0.98 -9.74
C HIS A 75 -1.54 0.26 -10.29
N GLY A 76 -1.53 -1.09 -10.22
CA GLY A 76 -0.81 -1.84 -11.23
C GLY A 76 -1.14 -1.23 -12.60
N ASP A 77 -0.13 -1.13 -13.47
CA ASP A 77 -0.18 -0.40 -14.74
C ASP A 77 -1.56 -0.55 -15.40
N LEU A 78 -2.43 0.49 -15.29
CA LEU A 78 -3.82 0.39 -15.74
C LEU A 78 -3.77 -0.15 -17.17
N PRO A 79 -4.54 -1.21 -17.50
CA PRO A 79 -4.37 -1.91 -18.76
C PRO A 79 -4.35 -0.91 -19.91
N ARG A 80 -3.30 -0.94 -20.72
CA ARG A 80 -3.15 0.03 -21.81
C ARG A 80 -4.16 -0.36 -22.90
N PRO A 81 -5.06 0.55 -23.32
CA PRO A 81 -5.92 0.29 -24.46
C PRO A 81 -5.04 0.03 -25.69
N GLY A 82 -5.16 -1.15 -26.32
CA GLY A 82 -4.43 -1.49 -27.56
C GLY A 82 -3.14 -2.31 -27.43
N ALA A 83 -2.94 -3.05 -26.33
CA ALA A 83 -1.93 -4.12 -26.30
C ALA A 83 -2.19 -5.16 -27.43
N PRO A 84 -1.15 -5.82 -27.99
CA PRO A 84 -1.24 -6.54 -29.26
C PRO A 84 -2.04 -7.86 -29.22
N SER A 85 -2.47 -8.32 -28.05
CA SER A 85 -3.51 -9.33 -27.89
C SER A 85 -4.84 -8.60 -27.71
N GLU A 86 -5.82 -8.89 -28.59
CA GLU A 86 -7.16 -8.29 -28.67
C GLU A 86 -7.56 -7.42 -27.47
N PRO A 87 -7.88 -6.12 -27.66
CA PRO A 87 -8.24 -5.28 -26.54
C PRO A 87 -9.42 -5.95 -25.84
N PRO A 88 -9.30 -6.27 -24.53
CA PRO A 88 -10.44 -6.79 -23.83
C PRO A 88 -11.56 -5.77 -24.03
N GLY A 89 -12.75 -6.23 -24.43
CA GLY A 89 -13.91 -5.36 -24.45
C GLY A 89 -14.10 -4.70 -23.06
N VAL A 90 -15.05 -3.77 -22.96
CA VAL A 90 -15.35 -3.04 -21.72
C VAL A 90 -15.29 -3.95 -20.48
N GLU A 91 -15.89 -5.14 -20.54
CA GLU A 91 -15.89 -6.11 -19.45
C GLU A 91 -14.50 -6.62 -19.05
N GLY A 92 -13.64 -7.00 -20.00
CA GLY A 92 -12.31 -7.49 -19.65
C GLY A 92 -11.36 -6.38 -19.18
N TYR A 93 -11.66 -5.10 -19.52
CA TYR A 93 -10.96 -3.96 -18.92
C TYR A 93 -11.37 -3.77 -17.46
N ILE A 94 -12.68 -3.85 -17.18
CA ILE A 94 -13.24 -3.79 -15.83
C ILE A 94 -12.72 -4.95 -14.98
N GLU A 95 -12.72 -6.17 -15.51
CA GLU A 95 -12.24 -7.36 -14.82
C GLU A 95 -10.79 -7.22 -14.36
N ARG A 96 -9.90 -6.70 -15.22
CA ARG A 96 -8.50 -6.44 -14.84
C ARG A 96 -8.38 -5.42 -13.72
N ILE A 97 -9.08 -4.29 -13.82
CA ILE A 97 -9.08 -3.26 -12.76
C ILE A 97 -9.55 -3.86 -11.44
N LEU A 98 -10.69 -4.56 -11.45
CA LEU A 98 -11.26 -5.13 -10.24
C LEU A 98 -10.41 -6.27 -9.67
N SER A 99 -9.73 -7.04 -10.52
CA SER A 99 -8.79 -8.07 -10.08
C SER A 99 -7.60 -7.45 -9.33
N THR A 100 -6.97 -6.42 -9.90
CA THR A 100 -5.85 -5.72 -9.24
C THR A 100 -6.28 -5.07 -7.92
N LEU A 101 -7.43 -4.39 -7.91
CA LEU A 101 -7.98 -3.80 -6.69
C LEU A 101 -8.38 -4.84 -5.65
N GLY A 102 -8.87 -6.01 -6.09
CA GLY A 102 -9.21 -7.12 -5.21
C GLY A 102 -8.01 -7.65 -4.45
N VAL A 103 -6.88 -7.85 -5.13
CA VAL A 103 -5.62 -8.28 -4.49
C VAL A 103 -5.16 -7.26 -3.45
N ALA A 104 -5.14 -5.97 -3.80
CA ALA A 104 -4.77 -4.91 -2.87
C ALA A 104 -5.72 -4.83 -1.66
N HIS A 105 -7.04 -4.93 -1.88
CA HIS A 105 -8.05 -4.91 -0.82
C HIS A 105 -7.90 -6.10 0.13
N GLU A 106 -7.71 -7.31 -0.39
CA GLU A 106 -7.49 -8.52 0.40
C GLU A 106 -6.22 -8.43 1.25
N TRP A 107 -5.12 -7.94 0.66
CA TRP A 107 -3.88 -7.67 1.38
C TRP A 107 -4.09 -6.70 2.53
N LEU A 108 -4.77 -5.57 2.29
CA LEU A 108 -5.07 -4.57 3.33
C LEU A 108 -5.94 -5.13 4.46
N CYS A 109 -6.98 -5.91 4.14
CA CYS A 109 -7.81 -6.59 5.15
C CYS A 109 -7.01 -7.61 5.98
N THR A 110 -6.07 -8.30 5.33
CA THR A 110 -5.17 -9.25 6.00
C THR A 110 -4.23 -8.52 6.95
N LEU A 111 -3.67 -7.38 6.51
CA LEU A 111 -2.86 -6.51 7.38
C LEU A 111 -3.67 -5.98 8.57
N ASP A 112 -4.90 -5.50 8.38
CA ASP A 112 -5.74 -5.01 9.50
C ASP A 112 -6.00 -6.09 10.54
N THR A 113 -6.37 -7.28 10.08
CA THR A 113 -6.58 -8.43 10.97
C THR A 113 -5.30 -8.74 11.75
N TYR A 114 -4.15 -8.72 11.06
CA TYR A 114 -2.86 -9.00 11.68
C TYR A 114 -2.44 -7.92 12.67
N PHE A 115 -2.50 -6.64 12.31
CA PHE A 115 -2.10 -5.51 13.17
C PHE A 115 -2.88 -5.48 14.48
N ARG A 116 -4.17 -5.82 14.44
CA ARG A 116 -5.01 -5.93 15.66
C ARG A 116 -4.63 -7.12 16.54
N SER A 117 -3.98 -8.13 15.99
CA SER A 117 -3.52 -9.31 16.73
C SER A 117 -2.15 -9.11 17.40
N VAL A 118 -1.37 -8.12 16.94
CA VAL A 118 -0.05 -7.81 17.52
C VAL A 118 -0.23 -7.14 18.87
N ALA A 119 0.44 -7.68 19.88
CA ALA A 119 0.46 -7.13 21.24
C ALA A 119 1.90 -6.94 21.68
N LEU A 120 2.35 -5.68 21.72
CA LEU A 120 3.71 -5.35 22.11
C LEU A 120 3.88 -5.39 23.64
N PRO A 121 4.80 -6.19 24.18
CA PRO A 121 5.10 -6.21 25.60
C PRO A 121 5.71 -4.88 26.07
N PRO A 122 5.71 -4.62 27.39
CA PRO A 122 6.28 -3.40 27.97
C PRO A 122 7.82 -3.44 28.06
N ASP A 123 8.41 -4.64 28.19
CA ASP A 123 9.86 -4.84 28.23
C ASP A 123 10.48 -4.54 26.86
N GLU A 124 11.64 -3.87 26.83
CA GLU A 124 12.26 -3.43 25.57
C GLU A 124 12.80 -4.57 24.72
N GLU A 125 13.38 -5.61 25.34
CA GLU A 125 13.97 -6.74 24.63
C GLU A 125 12.87 -7.62 24.04
N ASP A 126 11.87 -7.99 24.86
CA ASP A 126 10.71 -8.74 24.39
C ASP A 126 9.91 -7.93 23.35
N ARG A 127 9.84 -6.60 23.49
CA ARG A 127 9.16 -5.73 22.52
C ARG A 127 9.89 -5.72 21.19
N ALA A 128 11.21 -5.62 21.20
CA ALA A 128 12.00 -5.68 19.98
C ALA A 128 11.83 -7.04 19.28
N ALA A 129 11.79 -8.14 20.04
CA ALA A 129 11.56 -9.48 19.50
C ALA A 129 10.16 -9.60 18.83
N VAL A 130 9.09 -9.23 19.54
CA VAL A 130 7.72 -9.29 19.00
C VAL A 130 7.55 -8.36 17.80
N LEU A 131 8.15 -7.16 17.84
CA LEU A 131 8.10 -6.22 16.72
C LEU A 131 8.89 -6.74 15.51
N SER A 132 10.03 -7.41 15.72
CA SER A 132 10.78 -8.06 14.63
C SER A 132 9.94 -9.14 13.96
N ASP A 133 9.28 -10.01 14.74
CA ASP A 133 8.36 -10.99 14.19
C ASP A 133 7.20 -10.34 13.42
N ALA A 134 6.68 -9.22 13.91
CA ALA A 134 5.64 -8.47 13.23
C ALA A 134 6.11 -7.88 11.90
N VAL A 135 7.28 -7.27 11.86
CA VAL A 135 7.89 -6.74 10.63
C VAL A 135 8.10 -7.87 9.62
N ARG A 136 8.64 -9.02 10.05
CA ARG A 136 8.84 -10.19 9.19
C ARG A 136 7.54 -10.70 8.60
N ARG A 137 6.47 -10.79 9.40
CA ARG A 137 5.16 -11.25 8.90
C ARG A 137 4.56 -10.27 7.89
N VAL A 138 4.74 -8.97 8.06
CA VAL A 138 4.29 -7.98 7.08
C VAL A 138 5.05 -8.11 5.76
N LEU A 139 6.36 -8.33 5.82
CA LEU A 139 7.17 -8.60 4.63
C LEU A 139 6.70 -9.89 3.92
N GLU A 140 6.38 -10.94 4.67
CA GLU A 140 5.87 -12.19 4.11
C GLU A 140 4.50 -11.98 3.43
N LEU A 141 3.54 -11.38 4.13
CA LEU A 141 2.19 -11.09 3.61
C LEU A 141 2.23 -10.21 2.35
N THR A 142 3.14 -9.24 2.31
CA THR A 142 3.26 -8.35 1.16
C THR A 142 3.93 -9.06 -0.03
N SER A 143 4.81 -10.04 0.23
CA SER A 143 5.45 -10.84 -0.81
C SER A 143 4.46 -11.87 -1.38
N GLU A 144 3.60 -12.44 -0.54
CA GLU A 144 2.51 -13.32 -0.97
C GLU A 144 1.54 -12.59 -1.92
N ALA A 145 1.24 -11.32 -1.64
CA ALA A 145 0.30 -10.52 -2.43
C ALA A 145 0.91 -9.88 -3.69
N HIS A 146 2.18 -9.45 -3.64
CA HIS A 146 2.79 -8.59 -4.66
C HIS A 146 4.20 -9.02 -5.11
N GLY A 147 4.70 -10.19 -4.70
CA GLY A 147 6.10 -10.59 -4.87
C GLY A 147 6.57 -10.81 -6.31
N GLU A 148 5.65 -11.00 -7.26
CA GLU A 148 5.97 -11.13 -8.69
C GLU A 148 5.98 -9.78 -9.44
N GLU A 149 5.57 -8.69 -8.78
CA GLU A 149 5.40 -7.38 -9.38
C GLU A 149 6.52 -6.41 -8.95
N GLU A 150 6.91 -5.48 -9.83
CA GLU A 150 7.80 -4.34 -9.49
C GLU A 150 7.21 -3.43 -8.38
N ALA A 151 5.99 -3.71 -7.91
CA ALA A 151 5.25 -2.99 -6.88
C ALA A 151 5.47 -3.51 -5.44
N TRP A 152 6.14 -4.66 -5.24
CA TRP A 152 6.39 -5.23 -3.90
C TRP A 152 7.05 -4.23 -2.94
N HIS A 153 8.15 -3.59 -3.36
CA HIS A 153 8.98 -2.78 -2.47
C HIS A 153 8.25 -1.52 -1.95
N PRO A 154 7.56 -0.73 -2.80
CA PRO A 154 6.69 0.35 -2.33
C PRO A 154 5.60 -0.13 -1.34
N HIS A 155 4.95 -1.26 -1.61
CA HIS A 155 3.92 -1.80 -0.71
C HIS A 155 4.49 -2.28 0.63
N ALA A 156 5.68 -2.89 0.63
CA ALA A 156 6.36 -3.29 1.85
C ALA A 156 6.66 -2.07 2.73
N HIS A 157 7.16 -0.99 2.12
CA HIS A 157 7.39 0.28 2.81
C HIS A 157 6.12 0.86 3.45
N LEU A 158 5.01 0.86 2.73
CA LEU A 158 3.71 1.32 3.24
C LEU A 158 3.23 0.43 4.39
N GLY A 159 3.21 -0.89 4.19
CA GLY A 159 2.75 -1.86 5.17
C GLY A 159 3.52 -1.78 6.49
N LEU A 160 4.85 -1.61 6.43
CA LEU A 160 5.66 -1.41 7.64
C LEU A 160 5.41 -0.06 8.31
N GLY A 161 5.21 1.00 7.54
CA GLY A 161 4.81 2.30 8.08
C GLY A 161 3.49 2.23 8.85
N TRP A 162 2.50 1.53 8.28
CA TRP A 162 1.20 1.32 8.91
C TRP A 162 1.24 0.40 10.12
N LEU A 163 2.08 -0.65 10.09
CA LEU A 163 2.34 -1.50 11.25
C LEU A 163 2.79 -0.62 12.42
N LEU A 164 3.83 0.18 12.24
CA LEU A 164 4.38 1.04 13.31
C LEU A 164 3.32 2.02 13.84
N GLU A 165 2.59 2.66 12.94
CA GLU A 165 1.50 3.58 13.31
C GLU A 165 0.40 2.89 14.11
N SER A 166 -0.02 1.68 13.68
CA SER A 166 -1.05 0.89 14.36
C SER A 166 -0.67 0.53 15.79
N GLN A 167 0.63 0.39 16.06
CA GLN A 167 1.18 0.10 17.38
C GLN A 167 1.51 1.37 18.20
N GLY A 168 1.17 2.56 17.68
CA GLY A 168 1.44 3.84 18.33
C GLY A 168 2.91 4.28 18.28
N ILE A 169 3.74 3.63 17.47
CA ILE A 169 5.16 3.97 17.31
C ILE A 169 5.29 5.15 16.36
N ARG A 170 5.95 6.22 16.83
CA ARG A 170 6.16 7.43 16.02
C ARG A 170 7.20 7.18 14.92
N ARG A 171 6.86 7.53 13.69
CA ARG A 171 7.75 7.51 12.52
C ARG A 171 8.72 8.70 12.53
N THR A 172 9.84 8.56 13.26
CA THR A 172 10.92 9.55 13.27
C THR A 172 11.74 9.49 11.98
N GLU A 173 12.47 10.55 11.64
CA GLU A 173 13.36 10.56 10.46
C GLU A 173 14.38 9.42 10.51
N ARG A 174 14.88 9.08 11.70
CA ARG A 174 15.81 7.96 11.88
C ARG A 174 15.14 6.61 11.63
N LEU A 175 13.91 6.43 12.09
CA LEU A 175 13.16 5.21 11.83
C LEU A 175 12.85 5.07 10.33
N GLU A 176 12.43 6.14 9.66
CA GLU A 176 12.24 6.15 8.20
C GLU A 176 13.52 5.77 7.45
N GLN A 177 14.66 6.34 7.86
CA GLN A 177 15.96 6.02 7.27
C GLN A 177 16.29 4.54 7.47
N ALA A 178 16.05 3.99 8.66
CA ALA A 178 16.30 2.58 8.94
C ALA A 178 15.39 1.65 8.13
N LEU A 179 14.11 1.98 7.93
CA LEU A 179 13.25 1.23 7.01
C LEU A 179 13.81 1.26 5.58
N HIS A 180 14.23 2.43 5.09
CA HIS A 180 14.75 2.59 3.74
C HIS A 180 16.05 1.80 3.53
N GLU A 181 16.99 1.91 4.46
CA GLU A 181 18.25 1.18 4.40
C GLU A 181 18.04 -0.34 4.52
N ALA A 182 17.15 -0.78 5.40
CA ALA A 182 16.87 -2.20 5.60
C ALA A 182 16.20 -2.88 4.40
N LEU A 183 15.53 -2.11 3.53
CA LEU A 183 14.85 -2.63 2.34
C LEU A 183 15.53 -2.29 1.00
N ALA A 184 16.60 -1.49 1.02
CA ALA A 184 17.25 -0.97 -0.19
C ALA A 184 17.67 -2.06 -1.19
N ASP A 185 18.16 -3.19 -0.68
CA ASP A 185 18.63 -4.32 -1.50
C ASP A 185 17.48 -5.16 -2.08
N PHE A 186 16.24 -4.93 -1.66
CA PHE A 186 15.05 -5.73 -1.99
C PHE A 186 14.07 -4.96 -2.89
N THR A 187 14.59 -4.04 -3.71
CA THR A 187 13.82 -3.18 -4.61
C THR A 187 13.16 -3.95 -5.75
N HIS A 188 13.79 -5.02 -6.23
CA HIS A 188 13.34 -5.79 -7.40
C HIS A 188 12.81 -7.19 -7.06
N ALA A 189 13.01 -7.65 -5.83
CA ALA A 189 12.56 -8.96 -5.38
C ALA A 189 12.40 -8.96 -3.86
N ALA A 190 11.46 -9.75 -3.36
CA ALA A 190 11.29 -9.97 -1.92
C ALA A 190 12.55 -10.62 -1.30
N PRO A 191 12.90 -10.26 -0.06
CA PRO A 191 14.05 -10.84 0.64
C PRO A 191 13.84 -12.33 0.92
N SER A 192 14.93 -13.08 0.97
CA SER A 192 14.90 -14.44 1.55
C SER A 192 14.52 -14.40 3.04
N PRO A 193 14.10 -15.53 3.66
CA PRO A 193 13.72 -15.54 5.07
C PRO A 193 14.79 -15.01 6.03
N GLU A 194 16.07 -15.27 5.72
CA GLU A 194 17.20 -14.81 6.55
C GLU A 194 17.48 -13.30 6.36
N GLU A 195 17.29 -12.78 5.15
CA GLU A 195 17.38 -11.35 4.87
C GLU A 195 16.23 -10.58 5.51
N ALA A 196 15.01 -11.11 5.40
CA ALA A 196 13.82 -10.56 6.05
C ALA A 196 14.01 -10.50 7.56
N ARG A 197 14.60 -11.55 8.17
CA ARG A 197 14.93 -11.57 9.60
C ARG A 197 15.90 -10.45 9.99
N ARG A 198 17.00 -10.30 9.26
CA ARG A 198 18.01 -9.24 9.53
C ARG A 198 17.45 -7.83 9.37
N ALA A 199 16.63 -7.62 8.33
CA ALA A 199 15.94 -6.35 8.11
C ALA A 199 14.95 -6.06 9.26
N ALA A 200 14.17 -7.06 9.65
CA ALA A 200 13.21 -6.97 10.73
C ALA A 200 13.86 -6.63 12.08
N ASP A 201 14.94 -7.32 12.43
CA ASP A 201 15.69 -7.05 13.66
C ASP A 201 16.21 -5.60 13.70
N THR A 202 16.73 -5.12 12.56
CA THR A 202 17.27 -3.75 12.44
C THR A 202 16.17 -2.70 12.63
N ILE A 203 15.02 -2.89 11.98
CA ILE A 203 13.87 -1.97 12.07
C ILE A 203 13.30 -1.98 13.49
N ALA A 204 13.08 -3.17 14.06
CA ALA A 204 12.49 -3.32 15.39
C ALA A 204 13.39 -2.71 16.48
N LEU A 205 14.69 -3.01 16.47
CA LEU A 205 15.64 -2.42 17.41
C LEU A 205 15.71 -0.90 17.30
N THR A 206 15.64 -0.36 16.08
CA THR A 206 15.64 1.10 15.88
C THR A 206 14.36 1.72 16.41
N ALA A 207 13.20 1.12 16.13
CA ALA A 207 11.90 1.60 16.61
C ALA A 207 11.84 1.67 18.15
N VAL A 208 12.24 0.59 18.83
CA VAL A 208 12.24 0.55 20.31
C VAL A 208 13.19 1.59 20.90
N LYS A 209 14.41 1.73 20.34
CA LYS A 209 15.39 2.73 20.81
C LYS A 209 14.87 4.16 20.67
N GLU A 210 14.22 4.46 19.54
CA GLU A 210 13.65 5.79 19.28
C GLU A 210 12.48 6.10 20.23
N GLU A 211 11.64 5.10 20.51
CA GLU A 211 10.55 5.24 21.46
C GLU A 211 11.05 5.51 22.89
N SER A 212 12.03 4.73 23.36
CA SER A 212 12.64 4.93 24.68
C SER A 212 13.34 6.28 24.79
N ALA A 213 14.10 6.68 23.77
CA ALA A 213 14.76 7.99 23.72
C ALA A 213 13.76 9.17 23.68
N GLY A 214 12.54 8.95 23.18
CA GLY A 214 11.43 9.89 23.25
C GLY A 214 10.87 10.01 24.68
N ARG A 215 10.62 8.89 25.35
CA ARG A 215 10.11 8.86 26.73
C ARG A 215 11.04 9.59 27.72
N TYR A 216 12.34 9.34 27.65
CA TYR A 216 13.32 10.04 28.50
C TYR A 216 13.40 11.55 28.25
N ARG A 217 13.11 12.02 27.03
CA ARG A 217 13.08 13.45 26.70
C ARG A 217 11.82 14.14 27.21
N ASP A 218 10.68 13.46 27.18
CA ASP A 218 9.41 14.01 27.69
C ASP A 218 9.38 14.02 29.23
N GLU A 219 10.02 13.06 29.90
CA GLU A 219 10.13 12.99 31.37
C GLU A 219 11.15 13.97 31.96
N GLY A 220 12.20 14.34 31.21
CA GLY A 220 13.24 15.28 31.66
C GLY A 220 12.87 16.78 31.58
N VAL A 221 11.64 17.10 31.18
CA VAL A 221 11.12 18.47 31.02
C VAL A 221 10.04 18.80 32.08
N SER A 222 9.83 17.93 33.07
CA SER A 222 8.93 18.19 34.22
C SER A 222 9.63 18.86 35.39
#